data_AF-Q9ATZ9-F1
#
_entry.id   AF-Q9ATZ9-F1
#
_cell.length_a   1.000
_cell.length_b   1.000
_cell.length_c   1.000
_cell.angle_alpha   90.00
_cell.angle_beta   90.00
_cell.angle_gamma   90.00
#
_symmetry.space_group_name_H-M   'P 1'
#
loop_
_entity.id
_entity.type
_entity.pdbx_description
1 polymer ?
#
loop_
_entity_poly.entity_id
_entity_poly.type
_entity_poly.pdbx_seq_one_letter_code
_entity_poly.pdbx_strand_id
1 'polypeptide(L)'
;VFSEVLFFIYLLPPIIFNAGFQVKKKQFFRNFMTITLFGAVGTMISFFTISLGAIAIFSRMNIGTLDVGDFLAIGAIFSATDSVCTLQVLHQDETPFLYSLVFGEG
;
A
#
# COMPACT_ATOMS: atom_id res chain seq x y z
N VAL A 1 28.14 -4.71 -0.14
CA VAL A 1 27.05 -4.62 0.86
C VAL A 1 26.01 -3.68 0.29
N PHE A 2 24.82 -4.17 -0.02
CA PHE A 2 23.73 -3.33 -0.51
C PHE A 2 23.09 -2.64 0.69
N SER A 3 22.87 -1.32 0.63
CA SER A 3 22.23 -0.56 1.69
C SER A 3 20.82 -0.21 1.26
N GLU A 4 19.83 -0.99 1.69
CA GLU A 4 18.40 -0.75 1.42
C GLU A 4 17.98 0.66 1.82
N VAL A 5 18.51 1.19 2.93
CA VAL A 5 18.22 2.55 3.40
C VAL A 5 18.64 3.61 2.37
N LEU A 6 19.79 3.44 1.70
CA LEU A 6 20.22 4.36 0.63
C LEU A 6 19.35 4.22 -0.61
N PHE A 7 18.91 2.99 -0.93
CA PHE A 7 18.00 2.74 -2.05
C PHE A 7 16.63 3.41 -1.84
N PHE A 8 16.01 3.19 -0.67
CA PHE A 8 14.71 3.79 -0.33
C PHE A 8 14.76 5.32 -0.23
N ILE A 9 15.86 5.89 0.29
CA ILE A 9 15.96 7.36 0.46
C ILE A 9 16.35 8.07 -0.84
N TYR A 10 17.24 7.51 -1.67
CA TYR A 10 17.79 8.22 -2.83
C TYR A 10 17.31 7.71 -4.20
N LEU A 11 17.09 6.40 -4.37
CA LEU A 11 16.68 5.85 -5.68
C LEU A 11 15.16 5.81 -5.85
N LEU A 12 14.44 5.50 -4.79
CA LEU A 12 12.99 5.37 -4.81
C LEU A 12 12.27 6.69 -5.19
N PRO A 13 12.61 7.87 -4.63
CA PRO A 13 11.87 9.09 -4.95
C PRO A 13 11.96 9.51 -6.43
N PRO A 14 13.14 9.48 -7.10
CA PRO A 14 13.23 9.73 -8.53
C PRO A 14 12.44 8.73 -9.39
N ILE A 15 12.39 7.45 -9.01
CA ILE A 15 11.64 6.42 -9.74
C ILE A 15 10.14 6.70 -9.66
N ILE A 16 9.61 6.95 -8.46
CA ILE A 16 8.21 7.32 -8.23
C ILE A 16 7.86 8.63 -8.96
N PHE A 17 8.78 9.59 -8.97
CA PHE A 17 8.58 10.86 -9.67
C PHE A 17 8.51 10.68 -11.19
N ASN A 18 9.42 9.89 -11.79
CA ASN A 18 9.40 9.59 -13.22
C ASN A 18 8.14 8.79 -13.61
N ALA A 19 7.78 7.79 -12.79
CA ALA A 19 6.54 7.03 -12.87
C ALA A 19 5.31 7.96 -12.90
N GLY A 20 5.19 8.87 -11.93
CA GLY A 20 4.09 9.82 -11.83
C GLY A 20 4.04 10.85 -12.96
N PHE A 21 5.18 11.24 -13.53
CA PHE A 21 5.24 12.19 -14.65
C PHE A 21 4.74 11.57 -15.97
N GLN A 22 4.96 10.27 -16.16
CA GLN A 22 4.51 9.52 -17.34
C GLN A 22 3.01 9.17 -17.31
N VAL A 23 2.34 9.27 -16.15
CA VAL A 23 0.90 9.00 -16.05
C VAL A 23 0.09 10.02 -16.87
N LYS A 24 -0.72 9.53 -17.81
CA LYS A 24 -1.65 10.34 -18.62
C LYS A 24 -2.75 10.93 -17.73
N LYS A 25 -2.50 12.14 -17.20
CA LYS A 25 -3.34 12.88 -16.24
C LYS A 25 -4.83 12.91 -16.61
N LYS A 26 -5.17 13.01 -17.91
CA LYS A 26 -6.57 13.13 -18.39
C LYS A 26 -7.42 11.88 -18.15
N GLN A 27 -6.83 10.69 -18.19
CA GLN A 27 -7.55 9.42 -18.02
C GLN A 27 -7.52 8.96 -16.56
N PHE A 28 -6.43 9.29 -15.85
CA PHE A 28 -6.29 9.10 -14.41
C PHE A 28 -7.33 9.90 -13.63
N PHE A 29 -7.50 11.20 -13.91
CA PHE A 29 -8.49 12.05 -13.22
C PHE A 29 -9.94 11.63 -13.48
N ARG A 30 -10.24 11.02 -14.64
CA ARG A 30 -11.60 10.57 -14.96
C ARG A 30 -12.02 9.34 -14.15
N ASN A 31 -11.07 8.46 -13.81
CA ASN A 31 -11.29 7.25 -13.02
C ASN A 31 -10.72 7.35 -11.61
N PHE A 32 -10.29 8.54 -11.19
CA PHE A 32 -9.65 8.79 -9.90
C PHE A 32 -10.52 8.30 -8.75
N MET A 33 -11.83 8.56 -8.81
CA MET A 33 -12.77 8.12 -7.78
C MET A 33 -12.81 6.59 -7.66
N THR A 34 -12.73 5.85 -8.76
CA THR A 34 -12.67 4.37 -8.74
C THR A 34 -11.34 3.87 -8.19
N ILE A 35 -10.23 4.51 -8.56
CA ILE A 35 -8.89 4.17 -8.07
C ILE A 35 -8.79 4.44 -6.56
N THR A 36 -9.22 5.60 -6.10
CA THR A 36 -9.25 5.95 -4.67
C THR A 36 -10.21 5.06 -3.90
N LEU A 37 -11.36 4.69 -4.46
CA LEU A 37 -12.29 3.79 -3.79
C LEU A 37 -11.66 2.41 -3.62
N PHE A 38 -11.10 1.83 -4.69
CA PHE A 38 -10.52 0.49 -4.61
C PHE A 38 -9.25 0.48 -3.74
N GLY A 39 -8.41 1.52 -3.84
CA GLY A 39 -7.20 1.67 -3.05
C GLY A 39 -7.43 1.98 -1.57
N ALA A 40 -8.12 3.09 -1.28
CA ALA A 40 -8.30 3.54 0.10
C ALA A 40 -9.36 2.72 0.86
N VAL A 41 -10.47 2.32 0.20
CA VAL A 41 -11.48 1.49 0.88
C VAL A 41 -11.00 0.06 1.02
N GLY A 42 -10.27 -0.47 0.04
CA GLY A 42 -9.66 -1.80 0.10
C GLY A 42 -8.67 -1.93 1.26
N THR A 43 -7.72 -1.01 1.38
CA THR A 43 -6.78 -0.95 2.50
C THR A 43 -7.48 -0.75 3.84
N MET A 44 -8.48 0.13 3.91
CA MET A 44 -9.24 0.34 5.16
C MET A 44 -9.97 -0.94 5.60
N ILE A 45 -10.60 -1.68 4.70
CA ILE A 45 -11.25 -2.96 5.00
C ILE A 45 -10.22 -4.00 5.46
N SER A 46 -9.07 -4.09 4.79
CA SER A 46 -7.98 -5.01 5.17
C SER A 46 -7.44 -4.68 6.56
N PHE A 47 -7.18 -3.40 6.85
CA PHE A 47 -6.75 -2.91 8.16
C PHE A 47 -7.72 -3.31 9.28
N PHE A 48 -9.03 -3.07 9.09
CA PHE A 48 -10.04 -3.45 10.08
C PHE A 48 -10.13 -4.97 10.25
N THR A 49 -10.08 -5.73 9.16
CA THR A 49 -10.16 -7.20 9.20
C THR A 49 -8.97 -7.81 9.94
N ILE A 50 -7.76 -7.34 9.66
CA ILE A 50 -6.53 -7.82 10.30
C ILE A 50 -6.48 -7.39 11.77
N SER A 51 -6.84 -6.14 12.09
CA SER A 51 -6.88 -5.65 13.47
C SER A 51 -7.89 -6.42 14.33
N LEU A 52 -9.12 -6.65 13.82
CA LEU A 52 -10.13 -7.45 14.50
C LEU A 52 -9.71 -8.92 14.63
N GLY A 53 -9.09 -9.48 13.59
CA GLY A 53 -8.53 -10.83 13.62
C GLY A 53 -7.44 -10.99 14.67
N ALA A 54 -6.54 -10.01 14.78
CA ALA A 54 -5.50 -9.97 15.79
C ALA A 54 -6.10 -9.93 17.21
N ILE A 55 -7.05 -9.03 17.47
CA ILE A 55 -7.74 -8.95 18.77
C ILE A 55 -8.42 -10.28 19.12
N ALA A 56 -9.11 -10.92 18.16
CA ALA A 56 -9.81 -12.19 18.38
C ALA A 56 -8.86 -13.36 18.66
N ILE A 57 -7.74 -13.45 17.95
CA ILE A 57 -6.73 -14.50 18.13
C ILE A 57 -6.00 -14.33 19.47
N PHE A 58 -5.60 -13.11 19.81
CA PHE A 58 -4.91 -12.84 21.08
C PHE A 58 -5.83 -13.02 22.30
N SER A 59 -7.11 -12.65 22.18
CA SER A 59 -8.13 -12.96 23.20
C SER A 59 -8.28 -14.47 23.44
N ARG A 60 -8.16 -15.29 22.39
CA ARG A 60 -8.19 -16.77 22.48
C ARG A 60 -6.89 -17.38 23.02
N MET A 61 -5.75 -16.74 22.80
CA MET A 61 -4.43 -17.25 23.19
C MET A 61 -3.97 -16.84 24.60
N ASN A 62 -4.68 -15.92 25.29
CA ASN A 62 -4.41 -15.53 26.68
C ASN A 62 -2.94 -15.09 26.92
N ILE A 63 -2.31 -14.46 25.91
CA ILE A 63 -0.95 -13.95 25.98
C ILE A 63 -1.02 -12.48 26.42
N GLY A 64 -1.11 -12.25 27.72
CA GLY A 64 -0.86 -10.94 28.35
C GLY A 64 -1.76 -9.77 27.93
N THR A 65 -1.76 -8.72 28.74
CA THR A 65 -2.46 -7.47 28.45
C THR A 65 -1.66 -6.66 27.42
N LEU A 66 -1.70 -7.05 26.15
CA LEU A 66 -1.28 -6.18 25.06
C LEU A 66 -2.31 -5.06 24.90
N ASP A 67 -1.83 -3.83 24.76
CA ASP A 67 -2.69 -2.67 24.64
C ASP A 67 -3.40 -2.65 23.27
N VAL A 68 -4.55 -1.98 23.20
CA VAL A 68 -5.29 -1.83 21.94
C VAL A 68 -4.42 -1.13 20.88
N GLY A 69 -3.46 -0.29 21.30
CA GLY A 69 -2.48 0.34 20.43
C GLY A 69 -1.58 -0.65 19.66
N ASP A 70 -1.15 -1.75 20.29
CA ASP A 70 -0.26 -2.72 19.65
C ASP A 70 -0.99 -3.51 18.56
N PHE A 71 -2.26 -3.84 18.78
CA PHE A 71 -3.10 -4.51 17.79
C PHE A 71 -3.38 -3.62 16.57
N LEU A 72 -3.62 -2.32 16.80
CA LEU A 72 -3.75 -1.35 15.72
C LEU A 72 -2.44 -1.18 14.94
N ALA A 73 -1.30 -1.15 15.62
CA ALA A 73 0.01 -1.04 14.98
C ALA A 73 0.30 -2.24 14.08
N ILE A 74 0.00 -3.45 14.55
CA ILE A 74 0.11 -4.68 13.75
C ILE A 74 -0.83 -4.60 12.53
N GLY A 75 -2.08 -4.21 12.73
CA GLY A 75 -3.02 -4.00 11.63
C GLY A 75 -2.50 -3.01 10.60
N ALA A 76 -1.86 -1.92 11.03
CA ALA A 76 -1.32 -0.88 10.15
C ALA A 76 -0.13 -1.39 9.35
N ILE A 77 0.80 -2.09 9.99
CA ILE A 77 1.99 -2.65 9.35
C ILE A 77 1.59 -3.72 8.32
N PHE A 78 0.66 -4.60 8.66
CA PHE A 78 0.19 -5.64 7.73
C PHE A 78 -0.73 -5.11 6.62
N SER A 79 -1.44 -4.01 6.86
CA SER A 79 -2.25 -3.35 5.83
C SER A 79 -1.43 -2.46 4.90
N ALA A 80 -0.20 -2.08 5.27
CA ALA A 80 0.70 -1.35 4.39
C ALA A 80 1.25 -2.31 3.32
N THR A 81 0.76 -2.15 2.08
CA THR A 81 1.22 -2.96 0.94
C THR A 81 2.41 -2.28 0.27
N ASP A 82 3.50 -3.01 0.01
CA ASP A 82 4.60 -2.48 -0.80
C ASP A 82 4.23 -2.49 -2.30
N SER A 83 3.71 -1.36 -2.77
CA SER A 83 3.39 -1.13 -4.18
C SER A 83 4.61 -0.73 -5.02
N VAL A 84 5.74 -0.40 -4.40
CA VAL A 84 6.89 0.14 -5.14
C VAL A 84 7.62 -0.95 -5.90
N CYS A 85 7.75 -2.13 -5.30
CA CYS A 85 8.30 -3.32 -5.98
C CYS A 85 7.45 -3.72 -7.20
N THR A 86 6.12 -3.62 -7.09
CA THR A 86 5.21 -3.98 -8.19
C THR A 86 5.20 -2.94 -9.31
N LEU A 87 5.34 -1.65 -8.99
CA LEU A 87 5.48 -0.58 -9.99
C LEU A 87 6.73 -0.69 -10.85
N GLN A 88 7.82 -1.28 -10.33
CA GLN A 88 9.06 -1.47 -11.09
C GLN A 88 8.97 -2.59 -12.13
N VAL A 89 8.10 -3.58 -11.90
CA VAL A 89 7.93 -4.75 -12.77
C VAL A 89 6.82 -4.54 -13.80
N LEU A 90 5.87 -3.64 -13.52
CA LEU A 90 4.68 -3.44 -14.35
C LEU A 90 4.91 -2.42 -15.48
N HIS A 91 4.66 -2.82 -16.73
CA HIS A 91 4.78 -1.95 -17.90
C HIS A 91 3.51 -1.09 -18.12
N GLN A 92 3.68 0.24 -18.22
CA GLN A 92 2.59 1.21 -18.39
C GLN A 92 1.85 1.11 -19.72
N ASP A 93 2.53 0.68 -20.79
CA ASP A 93 1.96 0.64 -22.14
C ASP A 93 0.96 -0.50 -22.35
N GLU A 94 1.11 -1.61 -21.63
CA GLU A 94 0.20 -2.75 -21.73
C GLU A 94 -1.04 -2.57 -20.84
N THR A 95 -0.90 -1.98 -19.64
CA THR A 95 -2.01 -1.89 -18.65
C THR A 95 -2.05 -0.57 -17.86
N PRO A 96 -2.43 0.57 -18.48
CA PRO A 96 -2.43 1.88 -17.82
C PRO A 96 -3.41 1.99 -16.64
N PHE A 97 -4.46 1.18 -16.60
CA PHE A 97 -5.40 1.12 -15.48
C PHE A 97 -4.81 0.42 -14.25
N LEU A 98 -4.10 -0.70 -14.47
CA LEU A 98 -3.50 -1.47 -13.40
C LEU A 98 -2.33 -0.70 -12.77
N TYR A 99 -1.54 -0.03 -13.59
CA TYR A 99 -0.49 0.87 -13.14
C TYR A 99 -1.00 2.02 -12.28
N SER A 100 -2.10 2.66 -12.69
CA SER A 100 -2.71 3.75 -11.93
C SER A 100 -3.36 3.30 -10.63
N LEU A 101 -3.89 2.08 -10.61
CA LEU A 101 -4.44 1.46 -9.40
C LEU A 101 -3.33 1.16 -8.37
N VAL A 102 -2.25 0.50 -8.80
CA VAL A 102 -1.10 0.17 -7.93
C VAL A 102 -0.40 1.44 -7.43
N PHE A 103 -0.27 2.46 -8.27
CA PHE A 103 0.24 3.77 -7.85
C PHE A 103 -0.68 4.47 -6.85
N GLY A 104 -2.00 4.25 -6.92
CA GLY A 104 -2.97 4.82 -5.98
C GLY A 104 -3.09 4.07 -4.66
N GLU A 105 -2.66 2.81 -4.61
CA GLU A 105 -2.52 1.99 -3.39
C GLU A 105 -1.23 2.30 -2.61
N GLY A 106 -0.20 2.83 -3.30
CA GLY A 106 1.12 3.16 -2.75
C GLY A 106 1.25 4.46 -2.00
#